data_AF-A0A3S4KKI4-F1
#
_entry.id   AF-A0A3S4KKI4-F1
#
_cell.length_a   1.000
_cell.length_b   1.000
_cell.length_c   1.000
_cell.angle_alpha   90.00
_cell.angle_beta   90.00
_cell.angle_gamma   90.00
#
_symmetry.space_group_name_H-M   'P 1'
#
loop_
_entity.id
_entity.type
_entity.pdbx_description
1 polymer ?
#
loop_
_entity_poly.entity_id
_entity_poly.type
_entity_poly.pdbx_seq_one_letter_code
_entity_poly.pdbx_strand_id
1 'polypeptide(L)' 'MDISRQFINNPTRVWLAILLLGVGGLLALLNIGRLEDPAFTIKTAVIVTHYPGASAQQVEEGGYPAAGKRDSAASLAG' A
#
# COMPACT_ATOMS: atom_id res chain seq x y z
N MET A 1 22.99 -15.88 -40.69
CA MET A 1 21.98 -14.86 -41.08
C MET A 1 22.48 -13.53 -40.57
N ASP A 2 22.96 -12.65 -41.46
CA ASP A 2 23.58 -11.37 -41.07
C ASP A 2 22.54 -10.25 -40.99
N ILE A 3 21.92 -10.10 -39.83
CA ILE A 3 20.88 -9.10 -39.59
C ILE A 3 21.47 -7.68 -39.73
N SER A 4 22.63 -7.42 -39.15
CA SER A 4 23.29 -6.10 -39.21
C SER A 4 23.52 -5.61 -40.65
N ARG A 5 23.86 -6.52 -41.56
CA ARG A 5 24.12 -6.21 -42.97
C ARG A 5 22.84 -5.81 -43.72
N GLN A 6 21.71 -6.39 -43.35
CA GLN A 6 20.39 -6.06 -43.92
C GLN A 6 19.91 -4.66 -43.51
N PHE A 7 20.20 -4.25 -42.28
CA PHE A 7 19.86 -2.92 -41.75
C PHE A 7 20.74 -1.82 -42.38
N ILE A 8 22.03 -2.08 -42.58
CA ILE A 8 22.96 -1.13 -43.22
C ILE A 8 22.70 -0.95 -44.73
N ASN A 9 22.40 -2.03 -45.44
CA ASN A 9 22.23 -1.97 -46.90
C ASN A 9 20.90 -1.32 -47.33
N ASN A 10 19.94 -1.14 -46.42
CA ASN A 10 18.61 -0.62 -46.74
C ASN A 10 18.23 0.54 -45.80
N PRO A 11 18.83 1.74 -45.99
CA PRO A 11 18.63 2.88 -45.09
C PRO A 11 17.16 3.32 -44.99
N THR A 12 16.37 3.15 -46.04
CA THR A 12 14.93 3.49 -46.06
C THR A 12 14.14 2.75 -44.98
N ARG A 13 14.48 1.47 -44.69
CA ARG A 13 13.81 0.68 -43.66
C ARG A 13 14.13 1.20 -42.25
N VAL A 14 15.38 1.61 -42.06
CA VAL A 14 15.86 2.19 -40.80
C VAL A 14 15.17 3.53 -40.54
N TRP A 15 15.11 4.40 -41.56
CA TRP A 15 14.40 5.68 -41.45
C TRP A 15 12.91 5.52 -41.17
N LEU A 16 12.24 4.53 -41.78
CA LEU A 16 10.85 4.23 -41.48
C LEU A 16 10.67 3.80 -40.01
N ALA A 17 11.54 2.93 -39.50
CA ALA A 17 11.49 2.49 -38.12
C ALA A 17 11.75 3.65 -37.14
N ILE A 18 12.73 4.51 -37.42
CA ILE A 18 13.02 5.71 -36.62
C ILE A 18 11.82 6.65 -36.61
N LEU A 19 11.20 6.90 -37.77
CA LEU A 19 10.05 7.79 -37.89
C LEU A 19 8.83 7.21 -37.15
N LEU A 20 8.58 5.91 -37.27
CA LEU A 20 7.51 5.22 -36.55
C LEU A 20 7.69 5.33 -35.03
N LEU A 21 8.91 5.06 -34.53
CA LEU A 21 9.22 5.16 -33.11
C LEU A 21 9.21 6.62 -32.63
N GLY A 22 9.67 7.56 -33.43
CA GLY A 22 9.67 8.99 -33.10
C GLY A 22 8.25 9.55 -32.98
N VAL A 23 7.39 9.28 -33.97
CA VAL A 23 5.99 9.73 -33.96
C VAL A 23 5.20 9.00 -32.89
N GLY A 24 5.30 7.66 -32.81
CA GLY A 24 4.62 6.87 -31.79
C GLY A 24 5.06 7.23 -30.38
N GLY A 25 6.36 7.44 -30.17
CA GLY A 25 6.93 7.87 -28.89
C GLY A 25 6.48 9.28 -28.49
N LEU A 26 6.41 10.22 -29.45
CA LEU A 26 5.91 11.56 -29.19
C LEU A 26 4.43 11.54 -28.79
N LEU A 27 3.60 10.78 -29.50
CA LEU A 27 2.19 10.60 -29.15
C LEU A 27 2.05 9.95 -27.77
N ALA A 28 2.83 8.92 -27.47
CA ALA A 28 2.82 8.26 -26.17
C ALA A 28 3.22 9.23 -25.03
N LEU A 29 4.23 10.06 -25.26
CA LEU A 29 4.70 11.05 -24.27
C LEU A 29 3.62 12.09 -23.97
N LEU A 30 2.89 12.54 -24.98
CA LEU A 30 1.80 13.52 -24.82
C LEU A 30 0.54 12.91 -24.19
N ASN A 31 0.30 11.61 -24.40
CA ASN A 31 -0.88 10.91 -23.86
C ASN A 31 -0.61 10.19 -22.54
N ILE A 32 0.62 10.19 -22.03
CA ILE A 32 0.92 9.60 -20.73
C ILE A 32 0.35 10.50 -19.63
N GLY A 33 -0.71 10.02 -18.99
CA GLY A 33 -1.25 10.63 -17.78
C GLY A 33 -0.22 10.53 -16.67
N ARG A 34 0.32 11.66 -16.23
CA ARG A 34 1.18 11.73 -15.03
C ARG A 34 0.28 11.58 -13.80
N LEU A 35 0.38 10.44 -13.13
CA LEU A 35 -0.13 10.32 -11.76
C LEU A 35 0.86 11.06 -10.86
N GLU A 36 0.41 12.16 -10.26
CA GLU A 36 1.21 13.03 -9.38
C GLU A 36 1.68 12.32 -8.12
N ASP A 37 0.94 11.29 -7.68
CA ASP A 37 1.37 10.31 -6.70
C ASP A 37 1.20 8.89 -7.27
N PRO A 38 2.22 8.02 -7.18
CA PRO A 38 2.02 6.61 -7.48
C PRO A 38 0.88 6.11 -6.57
N ALA A 39 -0.11 5.41 -7.14
CA ALA A 39 -1.24 4.88 -6.40
C ALA A 39 -0.77 3.81 -5.39
N PHE A 40 -0.24 4.24 -4.24
CA PHE A 40 -0.04 3.40 -3.08
C PHE A 40 -1.43 2.95 -2.65
N THR A 41 -1.82 1.77 -3.11
CA THR A 41 -2.95 1.05 -2.54
C THR A 41 -2.49 0.59 -1.16
N ILE A 42 -2.58 1.47 -0.16
CA ILE A 42 -2.52 1.05 1.23
C ILE A 42 -3.76 0.17 1.41
N LYS A 43 -3.56 -1.14 1.46
CA LYS A 43 -4.61 -2.11 1.79
C LYS A 43 -4.99 -1.89 3.25
N THR A 44 -5.89 -0.95 3.51
CA THR A 44 -6.43 -0.72 4.84
C THR A 44 -7.35 -1.89 5.19
N ALA A 45 -6.82 -2.87 5.90
CA ALA A 45 -7.64 -3.91 6.52
C ALA A 45 -8.20 -3.34 7.83
N VAL A 46 -9.49 -3.03 7.85
CA VAL A 46 -10.18 -2.65 9.09
C VAL A 46 -10.41 -3.92 9.90
N ILE A 47 -9.63 -4.13 10.97
CA ILE A 47 -9.84 -5.23 11.92
C ILE A 47 -10.84 -4.73 12.97
N VAL A 48 -12.10 -5.12 12.83
CA VAL A 48 -13.14 -4.84 13.83
C VAL A 48 -13.24 -6.03 14.78
N THR A 49 -12.74 -5.87 16.01
CA THR A 49 -12.99 -6.82 17.10
C THR A 49 -14.16 -6.33 17.94
N HIS A 50 -15.36 -6.90 17.74
CA HIS A 50 -16.46 -6.68 18.66
C HIS A 50 -16.18 -7.41 19.97
N TYR A 51 -16.16 -6.67 21.09
CA TYR A 51 -16.11 -7.23 22.43
C TYR A 51 -17.48 -7.05 23.12
N PRO A 52 -18.45 -7.95 22.88
CA PRO A 52 -19.76 -7.88 23.51
C PRO A 52 -19.61 -8.32 24.98
N GLY A 53 -19.47 -7.37 25.90
CA GLY A 53 -19.42 -7.68 27.33
C GLY A 53 -18.63 -6.72 28.23
N ALA A 54 -17.88 -5.76 27.70
CA ALA A 54 -17.26 -4.70 28.50
C ALA A 54 -17.88 -3.34 28.15
N SER A 55 -18.20 -2.55 29.18
CA SER A 55 -18.49 -1.13 28.97
C SER A 55 -17.25 -0.47 28.37
N ALA A 56 -17.43 0.48 27.43
CA ALA A 56 -16.33 1.15 26.74
C ALA A 56 -15.32 1.76 27.73
N GLN A 57 -15.81 2.23 28.88
CA GLN A 57 -15.02 2.82 29.95
C GLN A 57 -14.06 1.80 30.62
N GLN A 58 -14.45 0.53 30.75
CA GLN A 58 -13.66 -0.50 31.42
C GLN A 58 -12.49 -1.04 30.57
N VAL A 59 -12.56 -0.85 29.24
CA VAL A 59 -11.48 -1.16 28.30
C VAL A 59 -10.47 0.00 28.24
N GLU A 60 -10.97 1.24 28.34
CA GLU A 60 -10.16 2.45 28.31
C GLU A 60 -9.35 2.64 29.60
N GLU A 61 -9.92 2.27 30.74
CA GLU A 61 -9.29 2.47 32.07
C GLU A 61 -8.24 1.41 32.43
N GLY A 62 -7.97 0.44 31.55
CA GLY A 62 -6.96 -0.60 31.74
C GLY A 62 -7.41 -1.67 32.74
N GLY A 63 -7.81 -2.83 32.22
CA GLY A 63 -8.30 -3.98 33.00
C GLY A 63 -7.24 -4.63 33.91
N TYR A 64 -6.88 -3.96 35.00
CA TYR A 64 -6.22 -4.54 36.17
C TYR A 64 -6.96 -4.06 37.42
N PRO A 65 -7.88 -4.85 37.99
CA PRO A 65 -8.33 -4.59 39.34
C PRO A 65 -7.11 -4.75 40.26
N ALA A 66 -6.79 -3.71 41.02
CA ALA A 66 -5.81 -3.76 42.10
C ALA A 66 -6.13 -4.94 43.03
N ALA A 67 -5.44 -6.05 42.81
CA ALA A 67 -5.54 -7.23 43.64
C ALA A 67 -4.93 -6.91 45.01
N GLY A 68 -5.72 -7.16 46.06
CA GLY A 68 -5.21 -7.35 47.41
C GLY A 68 -5.10 -6.09 48.26
N LYS A 69 -6.22 -5.55 48.72
CA LYS A 69 -6.23 -4.75 49.97
C LYS A 69 -7.61 -4.68 50.64
N ARG A 70 -8.29 -5.81 50.88
CA ARG A 70 -9.55 -5.79 51.67
C ARG A 70 -9.71 -6.92 52.69
N ASP A 71 -8.62 -7.60 53.05
CA ASP A 71 -8.75 -8.87 53.80
C ASP A 71 -8.24 -8.75 55.25
N SER A 72 -7.57 -7.63 55.62
CA SER A 72 -7.01 -7.45 56.97
C SER A 72 -7.92 -6.76 58.00
N ALA A 73 -9.09 -6.23 57.62
CA ALA A 73 -9.89 -5.42 58.55
C ALA A 73 -11.10 -6.13 59.19
N ALA A 74 -11.48 -7.32 58.71
CA ALA A 74 -12.75 -7.95 59.10
C ALA A 74 -12.63 -9.15 60.07
N SER A 75 -11.43 -9.67 60.35
CA SER A 75 -11.28 -10.89 61.15
C SER A 75 -10.94 -10.68 62.64
N LEU A 76 -10.78 -9.43 63.11
CA LEU A 76 -10.46 -9.13 64.52
C LEU A 76 -11.67 -8.67 65.34
N ALA A 77 -12.88 -8.83 64.82
CA ALA A 77 -14.14 -8.46 65.50
C ALA A 77 -15.11 -9.65 65.62
N GLY A 78 -14.57 -10.83 65.92
CA GLY A 78 -15.32 -12.04 66.26
C GLY A 78 -14.64 -12.80 67.38
#